data_AF-A0AAD4W0X3-F1
#
_entry.id   AF-A0AAD4W0X3-F1
#
_cell.length_a   1.000
_cell.length_b   1.000
_cell.length_c   1.000
_cell.angle_alpha   90.00
_cell.angle_beta   90.00
_cell.angle_gamma   90.00
#
_symmetry.space_group_name_H-M   'P 1'
#
loop_
_entity.id
_entity.type
_entity.pdbx_description
1 polymer ?
#
loop_
_entity_poly.entity_id
_entity_poly.type
_entity_poly.pdbx_seq_one_letter_code
_entity_poly.pdbx_strand_id
1 'polypeptide(L)'
;MYASSLLARFMHCPTNRHYGTAKRVLKYIKGTLDYGLEYVKGKSSILIGYCDSDWGGSVGDCKSTSGYAFSFGSGVFSWGSVKQNCVALSTVEAEYISAAEATTQAIWLRFVLEDFGELQTEATPLHCDNISAIAITKNPVFHQRTKHIDRRYHFIKDALQEGVINLEYCPTNEQLADIFTKSLAKDRFNYLRGMLGVKSPQDLKGSVEL
;
A
#
# COMPACT_ATOMS: atom_id res chain seq x y z
N MET A 1 -1.79 -4.33 -9.84
CA MET A 1 -2.84 -3.28 -9.71
C MET A 1 -2.36 -1.93 -10.25
N TYR A 2 -1.19 -1.42 -9.87
CA TYR A 2 -0.66 -0.14 -10.37
C TYR A 2 -0.65 -0.01 -11.91
N ALA A 3 0.00 -0.95 -12.61
CA ALA A 3 0.13 -0.88 -14.07
C ALA A 3 -1.22 -0.90 -14.82
N SER A 4 -2.19 -1.67 -14.33
CA SER A 4 -3.55 -1.70 -14.90
C SER A 4 -4.28 -0.38 -14.64
N SER A 5 -4.19 0.17 -13.43
CA SER A 5 -4.78 1.47 -13.08
C SER A 5 -4.17 2.61 -13.90
N LEU A 6 -2.86 2.56 -14.16
CA LEU A 6 -2.17 3.54 -15.02
C LEU A 6 -2.65 3.45 -16.47
N LEU A 7 -2.74 2.24 -17.04
CA LEU A 7 -3.20 2.04 -18.43
C LEU A 7 -4.66 2.48 -18.62
N ALA A 8 -5.52 2.23 -17.64
CA ALA A 8 -6.93 2.62 -17.67
C ALA A 8 -7.11 4.14 -17.89
N ARG A 9 -6.20 4.96 -17.34
CA ARG A 9 -6.22 6.44 -17.50
C ARG A 9 -6.11 6.89 -18.96
N PHE A 10 -5.54 6.08 -19.84
CA PHE A 10 -5.30 6.41 -21.24
C PHE A 10 -6.17 5.63 -22.23
N MET A 11 -7.20 4.92 -21.75
CA MET A 11 -8.06 4.10 -22.61
C MET A 11 -8.81 4.91 -23.69
N HIS A 12 -9.10 6.19 -23.44
CA HIS A 12 -9.76 7.07 -24.41
C HIS A 12 -8.84 7.46 -25.58
N CYS A 13 -7.52 7.50 -25.38
CA CYS A 13 -6.54 7.86 -26.42
C CYS A 13 -5.22 7.12 -26.19
N PRO A 14 -5.16 5.79 -26.47
CA PRO A 14 -3.97 5.00 -26.24
C PRO A 14 -2.89 5.31 -27.29
N THR A 15 -1.63 5.27 -26.87
CA THR A 15 -0.46 5.45 -27.75
C THR A 15 0.26 4.12 -27.95
N ASN A 16 1.20 4.05 -28.89
CA ASN A 16 2.09 2.88 -29.06
C ASN A 16 2.88 2.55 -27.77
N ARG A 17 3.18 3.56 -26.93
CA ARG A 17 3.81 3.34 -25.61
C ARG A 17 2.86 2.61 -24.67
N HIS A 18 1.59 3.02 -24.60
CA HIS A 18 0.57 2.35 -23.78
C HIS A 18 0.35 0.91 -24.23
N TYR A 19 0.29 0.66 -25.55
CA TYR A 19 0.17 -0.69 -26.11
C TYR A 19 1.37 -1.58 -25.75
N GLY A 20 2.59 -1.04 -25.82
CA GLY A 20 3.80 -1.75 -25.38
C GLY A 20 3.76 -2.12 -23.89
N THR A 21 3.32 -1.21 -23.03
CA THR A 21 3.14 -1.47 -21.59
C THR A 21 2.06 -2.52 -21.35
N ALA A 22 0.92 -2.45 -22.03
CA ALA A 22 -0.15 -3.46 -21.93
C ALA A 22 0.36 -4.86 -22.32
N LYS A 23 1.14 -4.97 -23.40
CA LYS A 23 1.81 -6.24 -23.79
C LYS A 23 2.74 -6.75 -22.70
N ARG A 24 3.50 -5.90 -22.02
CA ARG A 24 4.37 -6.31 -20.90
C ARG A 24 3.55 -6.87 -19.74
N VAL A 25 2.44 -6.23 -19.39
CA VAL A 25 1.51 -6.72 -18.36
C VAL A 25 0.96 -8.11 -18.72
N LEU A 26 0.49 -8.30 -19.96
CA LEU A 26 -0.01 -9.60 -20.41
C LEU A 26 1.08 -10.69 -20.43
N LYS A 27 2.31 -10.34 -20.83
CA LYS A 27 3.46 -11.27 -20.77
C LYS A 27 3.78 -11.68 -19.33
N TYR A 28 3.73 -10.73 -18.38
CA TYR A 28 3.91 -11.02 -16.97
C TYR A 28 2.83 -11.99 -16.48
N ILE A 29 1.55 -11.70 -16.71
CA ILE A 29 0.43 -12.57 -16.32
C ILE A 29 0.62 -13.98 -16.89
N LYS A 30 0.92 -14.09 -18.20
CA LYS A 30 1.18 -15.39 -18.85
C LYS A 30 2.37 -16.14 -18.23
N GLY A 31 3.42 -15.43 -17.84
CA GLY A 31 4.62 -15.99 -17.22
C GLY A 31 4.48 -16.30 -15.74
N THR A 32 3.38 -15.91 -15.10
CA THR A 32 3.15 -16.10 -13.66
C THR A 32 1.77 -16.72 -13.39
N LEU A 33 1.25 -17.53 -14.32
CA LEU A 33 -0.07 -18.18 -14.16
C LEU A 33 -0.10 -19.17 -13.00
N ASP A 34 1.04 -19.74 -12.65
CA ASP A 34 1.22 -20.67 -11.54
C ASP A 34 1.32 -19.95 -10.19
N TYR A 35 1.64 -18.66 -10.16
CA TYR A 35 1.88 -17.94 -8.90
C TYR A 35 0.59 -17.72 -8.11
N GLY A 36 0.70 -17.82 -6.79
CA GLY A 36 -0.40 -17.60 -5.86
C GLY A 36 0.06 -16.94 -4.55
N LEU A 37 -0.90 -16.46 -3.77
CA LEU A 37 -0.66 -15.98 -2.40
C LEU A 37 -0.49 -17.18 -1.46
N GLU A 38 0.63 -17.21 -0.74
CA GLU A 38 0.90 -18.21 0.29
C GLU A 38 0.36 -17.71 1.64
N TYR A 39 -0.45 -18.55 2.28
CA TYR A 39 -0.86 -18.37 3.67
C TYR A 39 -0.32 -19.51 4.53
N VAL A 40 0.38 -19.17 5.61
CA VAL A 40 1.05 -20.13 6.49
C VAL A 40 0.31 -20.20 7.81
N LYS A 41 -0.10 -21.41 8.21
CA LYS A 41 -0.77 -21.66 9.50
C LYS A 41 0.19 -21.44 10.67
N GLY A 42 -0.35 -21.03 11.82
CA GLY A 42 0.41 -20.89 13.07
C GLY A 42 1.23 -19.62 13.18
N LYS A 43 1.00 -18.65 12.29
CA LYS A 43 1.48 -17.27 12.46
C LYS A 43 0.52 -16.48 13.34
N SER A 44 1.02 -15.40 13.94
CA SER A 44 0.24 -14.51 14.79
C SER A 44 -0.86 -13.80 13.99
N SER A 45 -2.08 -13.80 14.50
CA SER A 45 -3.27 -13.09 13.97
C SER A 45 -3.19 -11.57 14.18
N ILE A 46 -2.12 -10.94 13.69
CA ILE A 46 -1.89 -9.49 13.83
C ILE A 46 -2.04 -8.85 12.45
N LEU A 47 -2.90 -7.84 12.37
CA LEU A 47 -3.05 -6.97 11.22
C LEU A 47 -1.87 -6.01 11.14
N ILE A 48 -1.16 -6.01 10.01
CA ILE A 48 -0.04 -5.10 9.73
C ILE A 48 -0.31 -4.41 8.40
N GLY A 49 -0.10 -3.09 8.35
CA GLY A 49 -0.30 -2.26 7.17
C GLY A 49 0.97 -1.58 6.69
N TYR A 50 1.02 -1.29 5.39
CA TYR A 50 2.04 -0.49 4.72
C TYR A 50 1.35 0.57 3.89
N CYS A 51 1.90 1.78 3.84
CA CYS A 51 1.43 2.86 2.97
C CYS A 51 2.60 3.61 2.33
N ASP A 52 2.44 3.97 1.06
CA ASP A 52 3.42 4.75 0.28
C ASP A 52 2.66 5.62 -0.73
N SER A 53 3.31 6.66 -1.25
CA SER A 53 2.81 7.42 -2.39
C SER A 53 3.90 7.59 -3.47
N ASP A 54 3.49 7.68 -4.72
CA ASP A 54 4.34 8.34 -5.71
C ASP A 54 4.27 9.86 -5.51
N TRP A 55 5.31 10.60 -5.91
CA TRP A 55 5.22 12.06 -5.99
C TRP A 55 5.15 12.49 -7.46
N GLY A 56 4.05 13.17 -7.82
CA GLY A 56 3.88 13.72 -9.16
C GLY A 56 3.79 12.66 -10.27
N GLY A 57 3.38 11.43 -9.97
CA GLY A 57 3.44 10.30 -10.91
C GLY A 57 2.60 10.47 -12.19
N SER A 58 1.64 11.39 -12.20
CA SER A 58 0.82 11.70 -13.37
C SER A 58 1.28 13.00 -14.06
N VAL A 59 1.95 12.90 -15.20
CA VAL A 59 2.43 14.06 -15.99
C VAL A 59 1.30 14.99 -16.45
N GLY A 60 0.07 14.48 -16.57
CA GLY A 60 -1.07 15.24 -17.10
C GLY A 60 -1.79 16.12 -16.08
N ASP A 61 -1.85 15.71 -14.81
CA ASP A 61 -2.58 16.44 -13.76
C ASP A 61 -1.82 16.57 -12.45
N CYS A 62 -0.54 16.16 -12.43
CA CYS A 62 0.38 16.22 -11.28
C CYS A 62 -0.12 15.51 -10.02
N LYS A 63 -1.17 14.68 -10.11
CA LYS A 63 -1.72 13.95 -8.98
C LYS A 63 -0.90 12.70 -8.71
N SER A 64 -0.64 12.48 -7.43
CA SER A 64 0.04 11.31 -6.93
C SER A 64 -0.83 10.05 -6.97
N THR A 65 -0.21 8.89 -6.85
CA THR A 65 -0.85 7.59 -6.64
C THR A 65 -0.49 7.10 -5.23
N SER A 66 -1.49 6.94 -4.39
CA SER A 66 -1.36 6.27 -3.09
C SER A 66 -1.39 4.76 -3.27
N GLY A 67 -0.66 4.05 -2.43
CA GLY A 67 -0.68 2.60 -2.37
C GLY A 67 -0.67 2.11 -0.93
N TYR A 68 -1.33 0.99 -0.69
CA TYR A 68 -1.29 0.31 0.60
C TYR A 68 -1.32 -1.20 0.44
N ALA A 69 -0.82 -1.90 1.46
CA ALA A 69 -0.90 -3.34 1.59
C ALA A 69 -1.09 -3.74 3.05
N PHE A 70 -1.96 -4.72 3.28
CA PHE A 70 -2.26 -5.28 4.58
C PHE A 70 -2.06 -6.79 4.57
N SER A 71 -1.34 -7.28 5.57
CA SER A 71 -1.16 -8.69 5.87
C SER A 71 -1.79 -9.05 7.20
N PHE A 72 -2.10 -10.33 7.33
CA PHE A 72 -2.61 -10.92 8.56
C PHE A 72 -1.88 -12.25 8.79
N GLY A 73 -0.86 -12.20 9.66
CA GLY A 73 0.03 -13.32 9.99
C GLY A 73 1.01 -13.78 8.91
N SER A 74 0.60 -13.87 7.64
CA SER A 74 1.46 -14.33 6.53
C SER A 74 1.33 -13.44 5.29
N GLY A 75 0.83 -13.95 4.16
CA GLY A 75 0.69 -13.19 2.92
C GLY A 75 -0.24 -11.99 3.04
N VAL A 76 -0.14 -11.07 2.09
CA VAL A 76 -1.10 -9.96 2.00
C VAL A 76 -2.47 -10.48 1.62
N PHE A 77 -3.51 -9.82 2.12
CA PHE A 77 -4.90 -10.17 1.79
C PHE A 77 -5.72 -8.96 1.35
N SER A 78 -5.24 -7.74 1.62
CA SER A 78 -5.87 -6.49 1.18
C SER A 78 -4.81 -5.52 0.67
N TRP A 79 -5.01 -4.93 -0.51
CA TRP A 79 -4.08 -3.98 -1.10
C TRP A 79 -4.82 -3.00 -2.02
N GLY A 80 -4.21 -1.84 -2.27
CA GLY A 80 -4.81 -0.79 -3.08
C GLY A 80 -3.77 0.03 -3.84
N SER A 81 -4.19 0.57 -4.98
CA SER A 81 -3.44 1.54 -5.79
C SER A 81 -4.43 2.58 -6.31
N VAL A 82 -4.43 3.75 -5.69
CA VAL A 82 -5.48 4.77 -5.84
C VAL A 82 -4.84 6.07 -6.29
N LYS A 83 -5.41 6.68 -7.34
CA LYS A 83 -5.00 8.03 -7.75
C LYS A 83 -5.55 9.02 -6.73
N GLN A 84 -4.71 9.88 -6.18
CA GLN A 84 -5.14 10.92 -5.26
C GLN A 84 -6.10 11.87 -5.95
N ASN A 85 -7.12 12.32 -5.22
CA ASN A 85 -8.15 13.21 -5.76
C ASN A 85 -7.67 14.66 -5.87
N CYS A 86 -6.72 15.06 -5.04
CA CYS A 86 -6.08 16.38 -5.03
C CYS A 86 -4.61 16.28 -5.48
N VAL A 87 -4.04 17.42 -5.88
CA VAL A 87 -2.61 17.56 -6.15
C VAL A 87 -1.91 17.83 -4.83
N ALA A 88 -1.00 16.96 -4.44
CA ALA A 88 -0.15 17.18 -3.28
C ALA A 88 0.92 18.24 -3.59
N LEU A 89 1.15 19.18 -2.68
CA LEU A 89 2.11 20.26 -2.85
C LEU A 89 3.53 19.85 -2.40
N SER A 90 3.68 18.68 -1.79
CA SER A 90 4.96 18.11 -1.39
C SER A 90 4.89 16.59 -1.32
N THR A 91 6.04 15.92 -1.35
CA THR A 91 6.13 14.47 -1.09
C THR A 91 5.56 14.13 0.28
N VAL A 92 5.83 14.95 1.30
CA VAL A 92 5.33 14.75 2.66
C VAL A 92 3.80 14.74 2.69
N GLU A 93 3.17 15.63 1.94
CA GLU A 93 1.71 15.68 1.84
C GLU A 93 1.13 14.49 1.08
N ALA A 94 1.76 14.07 -0.02
CA ALA A 94 1.34 12.89 -0.77
C ALA A 94 1.37 11.63 0.11
N GLU A 95 2.44 11.47 0.90
CA GLU A 95 2.59 10.38 1.87
C GLU A 95 1.53 10.46 2.97
N TYR A 96 1.24 11.65 3.47
CA TYR A 96 0.20 11.84 4.48
C TYR A 96 -1.20 11.51 3.96
N ILE A 97 -1.49 11.82 2.70
CA ILE A 97 -2.74 11.43 2.03
C ILE A 97 -2.81 9.90 1.91
N SER A 98 -1.71 9.24 1.54
CA SER A 98 -1.66 7.77 1.46
C SER A 98 -1.85 7.12 2.82
N ALA A 99 -1.20 7.65 3.87
CA ALA A 99 -1.39 7.19 5.24
C ALA A 99 -2.86 7.32 5.67
N ALA A 100 -3.55 8.42 5.33
CA ALA A 100 -4.97 8.57 5.65
C ALA A 100 -5.84 7.50 4.96
N GLU A 101 -5.57 7.20 3.68
CA GLU A 101 -6.28 6.14 2.95
C GLU A 101 -6.03 4.76 3.59
N ALA A 102 -4.79 4.47 3.96
CA ALA A 102 -4.46 3.23 4.65
C ALA A 102 -5.09 3.15 6.05
N THR A 103 -5.16 4.24 6.80
CA THR A 103 -5.87 4.30 8.09
C THR A 103 -7.35 3.98 7.92
N THR A 104 -8.02 4.52 6.90
CA THR A 104 -9.41 4.16 6.59
C THR A 104 -9.55 2.66 6.33
N GLN A 105 -8.63 2.08 5.54
CA GLN A 105 -8.64 0.65 5.27
C GLN A 105 -8.38 -0.19 6.54
N ALA A 106 -7.46 0.25 7.42
CA ALA A 106 -7.17 -0.42 8.68
C ALA A 106 -8.40 -0.46 9.59
N ILE A 107 -9.13 0.66 9.74
CA ILE A 107 -10.38 0.72 10.50
C ILE A 107 -11.40 -0.29 9.96
N TRP A 108 -11.60 -0.30 8.63
CA TRP A 108 -12.54 -1.22 8.00
C TRP A 108 -12.13 -2.69 8.18
N LEU A 109 -10.85 -2.99 8.03
CA LEU A 109 -10.32 -4.35 8.21
C LEU A 109 -10.46 -4.82 9.66
N ARG A 110 -10.22 -3.95 10.64
CA ARG A 110 -10.42 -4.28 12.07
C ARG A 110 -11.87 -4.62 12.37
N PHE A 111 -12.81 -3.83 11.83
CA PHE A 111 -14.24 -4.12 11.93
C PHE A 111 -14.60 -5.49 11.33
N VAL A 112 -14.11 -5.79 10.12
CA VAL A 112 -14.35 -7.09 9.47
C VAL A 112 -13.71 -8.26 10.24
N LEU A 113 -12.51 -8.07 10.79
CA LEU A 113 -11.82 -9.10 11.58
C LEU A 113 -12.54 -9.37 12.91
N GLU A 114 -13.10 -8.34 13.55
CA GLU A 114 -13.94 -8.48 14.74
C GLU A 114 -15.18 -9.34 14.47
N ASP A 115 -15.86 -9.12 13.34
CA ASP A 115 -17.00 -9.95 12.90
C ASP A 115 -16.60 -11.42 12.69
N PHE A 116 -15.34 -11.69 12.33
CA PHE A 116 -14.79 -13.05 12.20
C PHE A 116 -14.24 -13.63 13.52
N GLY A 117 -14.36 -12.90 14.64
CA GLY A 117 -13.87 -13.33 15.95
C GLY A 117 -12.37 -13.09 16.18
N GLU A 118 -11.70 -12.34 15.31
CA GLU A 118 -10.26 -12.01 15.37
C GLU A 118 -10.06 -10.55 15.80
N LEU A 119 -10.60 -10.20 16.97
CA LEU A 119 -10.49 -8.85 17.52
C LEU A 119 -9.03 -8.42 17.66
N GLN A 120 -8.69 -7.31 17.02
CA GLN A 120 -7.38 -6.69 17.13
C GLN A 120 -7.37 -5.78 18.37
N THR A 121 -6.79 -6.22 19.49
CA THR A 121 -6.75 -5.41 20.71
C THR A 121 -5.69 -4.32 20.66
N GLU A 122 -4.54 -4.64 20.09
CA GLU A 122 -3.43 -3.69 19.92
C GLU A 122 -3.64 -2.79 18.70
N ALA A 123 -2.97 -1.64 18.71
CA ALA A 123 -2.94 -0.74 17.57
C ALA A 123 -2.30 -1.43 16.35
N THR A 124 -2.92 -1.29 15.19
CA THR A 124 -2.39 -1.85 13.93
C THR A 124 -1.11 -1.09 13.53
N PRO A 125 0.05 -1.75 13.43
CA PRO A 125 1.26 -1.11 12.91
C PRO A 125 1.03 -0.72 11.46
N LEU A 126 1.20 0.57 11.16
CA LEU A 126 1.08 1.14 9.83
C LEU A 126 2.43 1.73 9.42
N HIS A 127 3.12 1.02 8.55
CA HIS A 127 4.48 1.33 8.11
C HIS A 127 4.50 2.38 6.99
N CYS A 128 5.23 3.48 7.22
CA CYS A 128 5.46 4.58 6.29
C CYS A 128 6.96 4.89 6.23
N ASP A 129 7.51 5.19 5.05
CA ASP A 129 8.94 5.48 4.88
C ASP A 129 9.28 6.97 4.96
N ASN A 130 8.28 7.84 5.15
CA ASN A 130 8.49 9.28 5.24
C ASN A 130 8.43 9.77 6.70
N ILE A 131 9.61 9.95 7.29
CA ILE A 131 9.78 10.46 8.67
C ILE A 131 9.09 11.81 8.86
N SER A 132 9.08 12.68 7.85
CA SER A 132 8.40 13.98 7.95
C SER A 132 6.89 13.85 7.98
N ALA A 133 6.32 12.92 7.21
CA ALA A 133 4.88 12.63 7.25
C ALA A 133 4.47 12.07 8.62
N ILE A 134 5.28 11.17 9.19
CA ILE A 134 5.10 10.66 10.55
C ILE A 134 5.21 11.80 11.58
N ALA A 135 6.20 12.69 11.44
CA ALA A 135 6.41 13.80 12.37
C ALA A 135 5.24 14.78 12.41
N ILE A 136 4.53 14.99 11.29
CA ILE A 136 3.32 15.82 11.25
C ILE A 136 2.28 15.31 12.24
N THR A 137 2.08 13.99 12.36
CA THR A 137 1.10 13.42 13.32
C THR A 137 1.40 13.77 14.78
N LYS A 138 2.66 13.98 15.12
CA LYS A 138 3.13 14.18 16.50
C LYS A 138 3.18 15.65 16.91
N ASN A 139 3.24 16.60 15.96
CA ASN A 139 3.54 17.99 16.29
C ASN A 139 2.51 18.98 15.68
N PRO A 140 1.74 19.71 16.52
CA PRO A 140 0.72 20.66 16.07
C PRO A 140 1.28 21.89 15.33
N VAL A 141 2.58 22.18 15.44
CA VAL A 141 3.20 23.33 14.76
C VAL A 141 3.20 23.17 13.24
N PHE A 142 3.25 21.93 12.71
CA PHE A 142 3.20 21.68 11.27
C PHE A 142 1.81 21.85 10.64
N HIS A 143 0.76 21.94 11.46
CA HIS A 143 -0.62 22.11 11.01
C HIS A 143 -0.82 23.41 10.21
N GLN A 144 -0.14 24.51 10.58
CA GLN A 144 -0.25 25.78 9.83
C GLN A 144 0.20 25.68 8.37
N ARG A 145 1.08 24.73 8.02
CA ARG A 145 1.61 24.50 6.66
C ARG A 145 0.81 23.47 5.86
N THR A 146 -0.18 22.81 6.47
CA THR A 146 -0.91 21.67 5.90
C THR A 146 -2.43 21.87 5.89
N LYS A 147 -2.89 23.14 5.90
CA LYS A 147 -4.30 23.52 6.00
C LYS A 147 -5.25 22.83 5.01
N HIS A 148 -4.76 22.59 3.79
CA HIS A 148 -5.52 21.94 2.71
C HIS A 148 -5.73 20.44 2.92
N ILE A 149 -5.05 19.82 3.90
CA ILE A 149 -5.26 18.43 4.32
C ILE A 149 -5.77 18.30 5.77
N ASP A 150 -6.26 19.38 6.39
CA ASP A 150 -6.65 19.43 7.81
C ASP A 150 -7.58 18.30 8.26
N ARG A 151 -8.56 17.92 7.43
CA ARG A 151 -9.45 16.81 7.76
C ARG A 151 -8.71 15.48 7.91
N ARG A 152 -7.74 15.22 7.03
CA ARG A 152 -6.89 14.02 7.12
C ARG A 152 -5.97 14.07 8.32
N TYR A 153 -5.49 15.27 8.66
CA TYR A 153 -4.69 15.50 9.86
C TYR A 153 -5.43 15.09 11.12
N HIS A 154 -6.62 15.63 11.33
CA HIS A 154 -7.45 15.28 12.47
C HIS A 154 -7.81 13.80 12.46
N PHE A 155 -8.20 13.25 11.31
CA PHE A 155 -8.56 11.83 11.19
C PHE A 155 -7.43 10.88 11.61
N ILE A 156 -6.20 11.05 11.12
CA ILE A 156 -5.07 10.19 11.53
C ILE A 156 -4.76 10.39 13.01
N LYS A 157 -4.81 11.64 13.50
CA LYS A 157 -4.52 11.94 14.89
C LYS A 157 -5.51 11.28 15.84
N ASP A 158 -6.81 11.35 15.53
CA ASP A 158 -7.86 10.71 16.32
C ASP A 158 -7.64 9.19 16.34
N ALA A 159 -7.37 8.57 15.19
CA ALA A 159 -7.07 7.14 15.10
C ALA A 159 -5.81 6.71 15.90
N LEU A 160 -4.79 7.57 15.99
CA LEU A 160 -3.61 7.34 16.84
C LEU A 160 -3.95 7.48 18.33
N GLN A 161 -4.77 8.47 18.70
CA GLN A 161 -5.18 8.71 20.09
C GLN A 161 -6.12 7.63 20.62
N GLU A 162 -6.97 7.09 19.77
CA GLU A 162 -7.86 5.96 20.07
C GLU A 162 -7.13 4.60 20.06
N GLY A 163 -5.85 4.58 19.69
CA GLY A 163 -5.05 3.35 19.63
C GLY A 163 -5.49 2.39 18.51
N VAL A 164 -6.15 2.89 17.46
CA VAL A 164 -6.57 2.08 16.31
C VAL A 164 -5.38 1.68 15.46
N ILE A 165 -4.47 2.64 15.22
CA ILE A 165 -3.24 2.46 14.45
C ILE A 165 -2.03 2.97 15.22
N ASN A 166 -0.85 2.49 14.85
CA ASN A 166 0.43 3.07 15.24
C ASN A 166 1.25 3.34 13.97
N LEU A 167 1.59 4.61 13.72
CA LEU A 167 2.39 4.99 12.56
C LEU A 167 3.88 4.79 12.83
N GLU A 168 4.48 3.85 12.10
CA GLU A 168 5.86 3.40 12.30
C GLU A 168 6.72 3.68 11.08
N TYR A 169 7.97 4.07 11.32
CA TYR A 169 8.92 4.24 10.23
C TYR A 169 9.36 2.87 9.71
N CYS A 170 9.27 2.67 8.40
CA CYS A 170 9.94 1.55 7.72
C CYS A 170 10.96 2.08 6.71
N PRO A 171 12.14 1.47 6.60
CA PRO A 171 13.08 1.79 5.52
C PRO A 171 12.45 1.59 4.14
N THR A 172 12.78 2.45 3.16
CA THR A 172 12.24 2.34 1.79
C THR A 172 12.52 0.97 1.16
N ASN A 173 13.63 0.29 1.49
CA ASN A 173 13.91 -1.06 1.01
C ASN A 173 12.94 -2.13 1.58
N GLU A 174 12.20 -1.84 2.64
CA GLU A 174 11.21 -2.73 3.25
C GLU A 174 9.77 -2.27 2.99
N GLN A 175 9.59 -1.13 2.30
CA GLN A 175 8.28 -0.58 1.97
C GLN A 175 7.55 -1.44 0.94
N LEU A 176 6.57 -2.23 1.40
CA LEU A 176 5.78 -3.10 0.53
C LEU A 176 4.82 -2.34 -0.38
N ALA A 177 4.38 -1.14 0.04
CA ALA A 177 3.43 -0.36 -0.73
C ALA A 177 4.00 0.23 -2.04
N ASP A 178 5.34 0.28 -2.18
CA ASP A 178 6.07 0.72 -3.39
C ASP A 178 5.57 0.06 -4.68
N ILE A 179 5.23 -1.23 -4.61
CA ILE A 179 4.76 -2.01 -5.77
C ILE A 179 3.39 -1.54 -6.29
N PHE A 180 2.66 -0.78 -5.48
CA PHE A 180 1.35 -0.23 -5.81
C PHE A 180 1.40 1.24 -6.23
N THR A 181 2.56 1.90 -6.16
CA THR A 181 2.71 3.32 -6.48
C THR A 181 3.71 3.58 -7.61
N LYS A 182 4.71 2.72 -7.79
CA LYS A 182 5.86 2.97 -8.66
C LYS A 182 6.03 1.90 -9.74
N SER A 183 6.59 2.33 -10.88
CA SER A 183 7.15 1.39 -11.87
C SER A 183 8.53 0.92 -11.41
N LEU A 184 8.62 -0.31 -10.91
CA LEU A 184 9.85 -0.84 -10.32
C LEU A 184 10.72 -1.58 -11.33
N ALA A 185 12.03 -1.58 -11.08
CA ALA A 185 12.96 -2.47 -11.77
C ALA A 185 12.63 -3.94 -11.47
N LYS A 186 12.96 -4.85 -12.39
CA LYS A 186 12.59 -6.27 -12.33
C LYS A 186 12.94 -6.91 -10.98
N ASP A 187 14.18 -6.72 -10.50
CA ASP A 187 14.66 -7.38 -9.29
C ASP A 187 13.94 -6.86 -8.04
N ARG A 188 13.72 -5.54 -7.98
CA ARG A 188 12.95 -4.90 -6.91
C ARG A 188 11.49 -5.36 -6.91
N PHE A 189 10.86 -5.43 -8.09
CA PHE A 189 9.50 -5.93 -8.25
C PHE A 189 9.38 -7.39 -7.78
N ASN A 190 10.31 -8.25 -8.20
CA ASN A 190 10.32 -9.66 -7.81
C ASN A 190 10.49 -9.84 -6.30
N TYR A 191 11.39 -9.06 -5.69
CA TYR A 191 11.60 -9.05 -4.25
C TYR A 191 10.32 -8.66 -3.50
N LEU A 192 9.73 -7.50 -3.81
CA LEU A 192 8.51 -7.04 -3.14
C LEU A 192 7.33 -8.00 -3.36
N ARG A 193 7.18 -8.54 -4.57
CA ARG A 193 6.18 -9.58 -4.85
C ARG A 193 6.33 -10.80 -3.93
N GLY A 194 7.56 -11.27 -3.73
CA GLY A 194 7.86 -12.36 -2.81
C GLY A 194 7.52 -12.01 -1.36
N MET A 195 7.83 -10.79 -0.93
CA MET A 195 7.49 -10.27 0.40
C MET A 195 5.98 -10.12 0.63
N LEU A 196 5.20 -9.84 -0.41
CA LEU A 196 3.74 -9.87 -0.34
C LEU A 196 3.18 -11.30 -0.16
N GLY A 197 4.01 -12.34 -0.29
CA GLY A 197 3.60 -13.73 -0.24
C GLY A 197 3.20 -14.31 -1.60
N VAL A 198 3.44 -13.61 -2.71
CA VAL A 198 3.14 -14.13 -4.05
C VAL A 198 4.31 -14.99 -4.54
N LYS A 199 4.14 -16.31 -4.51
CA LYS A 199 5.18 -17.33 -4.77
C LYS A 199 4.77 -18.31 -5.87
N SER A 200 5.76 -18.96 -6.50
CA SER A 200 5.48 -20.07 -7.42
C SER A 200 5.17 -21.34 -6.61
N PRO A 201 4.29 -22.23 -7.07
CA PRO A 201 4.00 -23.52 -6.42
C PRO A 201 5.24 -24.42 -6.38
N GLN A 202 6.21 -24.20 -7.27
CA GLN A 202 7.48 -24.93 -7.24
C GLN A 202 8.29 -24.62 -5.97
N ASP A 203 8.11 -23.41 -5.42
CA ASP A 203 8.76 -22.95 -4.19
C ASP A 203 8.00 -23.39 -2.92
N LEU A 204 6.80 -23.97 -3.08
CA LEU A 204 5.92 -24.42 -1.98
C LEU A 204 6.02 -25.93 -1.72
N LYS A 205 6.99 -26.63 -2.31
CA LYS A 205 7.22 -28.07 -2.07
C LYS A 205 7.85 -28.30 -0.69
N GLY A 206 7.04 -28.19 0.36
CA GLY A 206 7.41 -28.51 1.74
C GLY A 206 6.26 -29.22 2.45
N SER A 207 6.45 -30.53 2.66
CA SER A 207 5.80 -31.40 3.67
C SER A 207 4.29 -31.25 3.85
N VAL A 208 3.52 -31.83 2.94
CA VAL A 208 2.23 -32.43 3.33
C VAL A 208 2.54 -33.84 3.84
N GLU A 209 2.82 -33.98 5.13
CA GLU A 209 2.61 -35.27 5.80
C GLU A 209 1.09 -35.38 6.05
N LEU A 210 0.45 -36.29 5.31
CA LEU A 210 -0.91 -36.74 5.57
C LEU A 210 -0.93 -37.71 6.75
#